data_AF-A0A9R1WNY7-F1
#
_entry.id   AF-A0A9R1WNY7-F1
#
_cell.length_a   1.000
_cell.length_b   1.000
_cell.length_c   1.000
_cell.angle_alpha   90.00
_cell.angle_beta   90.00
_cell.angle_gamma   90.00
#
_symmetry.space_group_name_H-M   'P 1'
#
loop_
_entity.id
_entity.type
_entity.pdbx_description
1 polymer ?
#
loop_
_entity_poly.entity_id
_entity_poly.type
_entity_poly.pdbx_seq_one_letter_code
_entity_poly.pdbx_strand_id
1 'polypeptide(L)'
;MVVEWKAVQAAMFAYEREVNERMCCLKGNEHQKVHTKNGLVCSCFMEKSLVCTPHNGRVYCTTGRLPGLNGNSPLEITEGGVVSYKSYYKKRHGIDLRHEEETLFAARQLFTVRNALQKSRHKDKETSSSAGVELPSELCFIIMSPVSISTFYSFSFVPSIMHRIESWNIALNLKKMHLCHSMPNGNVPAMKVLEAITTKKCVEKFHLESFETLGDSFLKYAATQQLFKTLQDQHEGILSPKREKIISNDSLCRLGCNCNLPGFIRNEPFEPKTWIVPGDRSSSFKLEEEVLLDERKMYIRGKRVIKKKVVADVVEALIGVFLSEGGELAALSFMRWIGISVDFVNTPYTRALTLHPEKYVNIQYFESLLNYSFRDVSLLVEAITHGSYMLPEIPKCYQRLEFLGDAVLDYMITVHLYNKYPGMSPGMLTDLRSASVNNDCYAQSAVKCDLHKHILHGSHDLHRAIVTTVHEFDQLSLKTTFGWESETSFPKVSECSFCNFILLACSLLFVWGYYCK
;
A
#
# COMPACT_ATOMS: atom_id res chain seq x y z
N MET A 1 -0.12 -14.62 -32.13
CA MET A 1 -1.55 -14.32 -32.39
C MET A 1 -1.64 -13.59 -33.72
N VAL A 2 -2.32 -14.19 -34.71
CA VAL A 2 -2.66 -13.47 -35.94
C VAL A 2 -3.98 -12.75 -35.67
N VAL A 3 -3.97 -11.41 -35.68
CA VAL A 3 -5.19 -10.61 -35.55
C VAL A 3 -5.83 -10.51 -36.93
N GLU A 4 -7.04 -11.03 -37.07
CA GLU A 4 -7.79 -10.96 -38.32
C GLU A 4 -8.48 -9.59 -38.45
N TRP A 5 -7.75 -8.61 -38.99
CA TRP A 5 -8.21 -7.23 -39.13
C TRP A 5 -9.50 -7.08 -39.94
N LYS A 6 -9.78 -8.00 -40.88
CA LYS A 6 -11.03 -8.01 -41.66
C LYS A 6 -12.25 -8.22 -40.76
N ALA A 7 -12.16 -9.11 -39.77
CA ALA A 7 -13.23 -9.34 -38.81
C ALA A 7 -13.45 -8.13 -37.89
N VAL A 8 -12.38 -7.46 -37.47
CA VAL A 8 -12.44 -6.23 -36.65
C VAL A 8 -13.12 -5.09 -37.41
N GLN A 9 -12.74 -4.86 -38.67
CA GLN A 9 -13.35 -3.83 -39.51
C GLN A 9 -14.81 -4.15 -39.88
N ALA A 10 -15.17 -5.43 -39.99
CA ALA A 10 -16.53 -5.85 -40.28
C ALA A 10 -17.50 -5.65 -39.11
N ALA A 11 -17.00 -5.55 -37.87
CA ALA A 11 -17.84 -5.36 -36.68
C ALA A 11 -18.41 -3.93 -36.56
N MET A 12 -17.75 -2.93 -37.13
CA MET A 12 -18.26 -1.57 -37.24
C MET A 12 -19.38 -1.52 -38.28
N PHE A 13 -20.57 -1.09 -37.90
CA PHE A 13 -21.69 -1.04 -38.82
C PHE A 13 -21.58 0.17 -39.75
N ALA A 14 -21.09 -0.04 -40.97
CA ALA A 14 -21.03 0.98 -42.01
C ALA A 14 -22.18 0.76 -43.01
N TYR A 15 -23.17 1.64 -43.00
CA TYR A 15 -24.31 1.59 -43.92
C TYR A 15 -23.90 1.77 -45.39
N GLU A 16 -22.77 2.44 -45.65
CA GLU A 16 -22.25 2.71 -47.01
C GLU A 16 -21.62 1.50 -47.72
N ARG A 17 -21.46 0.36 -47.05
CA ARG A 17 -21.27 -0.89 -47.79
C ARG A 17 -22.66 -1.35 -48.17
N GLU A 18 -22.99 -1.30 -49.46
CA GLU A 18 -24.09 -2.07 -50.05
C GLU A 18 -24.24 -3.34 -49.24
N VAL A 19 -25.34 -3.46 -48.48
CA VAL A 19 -25.70 -4.68 -47.77
C VAL A 19 -26.11 -5.66 -48.85
N ASN A 20 -25.11 -6.10 -49.61
CA ASN A 20 -25.22 -7.12 -50.63
C ASN A 20 -25.72 -8.35 -49.90
N GLU A 21 -26.72 -9.01 -50.48
CA GLU A 21 -27.35 -10.23 -49.96
C GLU A 21 -26.32 -11.32 -49.59
N ARG A 22 -25.06 -11.18 -50.06
CA ARG A 22 -23.89 -12.02 -49.76
C ARG A 22 -23.34 -11.93 -48.33
N MET A 23 -23.69 -10.93 -47.53
CA MET A 23 -23.15 -10.77 -46.16
C MET A 23 -24.11 -11.20 -45.04
N CYS A 24 -25.33 -11.61 -45.40
CA CYS A 24 -26.31 -12.15 -44.47
C CYS A 24 -26.00 -13.62 -44.14
N CYS A 25 -26.09 -13.98 -42.85
CA CYS A 25 -25.73 -15.32 -42.35
C CYS A 25 -26.82 -16.37 -42.61
N LEU A 26 -28.03 -15.94 -42.99
CA LEU A 26 -29.20 -16.80 -43.18
C LEU A 26 -29.34 -17.21 -44.66
N LYS A 27 -30.11 -18.27 -44.94
CA LYS A 27 -30.51 -18.68 -46.29
C LYS A 27 -32.03 -18.88 -46.30
N GLY A 28 -32.74 -18.36 -47.31
CA GLY A 28 -34.18 -18.60 -47.49
C GLY A 28 -35.11 -17.56 -46.85
N ASN A 29 -36.33 -17.96 -46.47
CA ASN A 29 -37.41 -17.08 -46.00
C ASN A 29 -37.15 -16.38 -44.64
N GLU A 30 -36.01 -16.60 -43.99
CA GLU A 30 -35.64 -15.94 -42.74
C GLU A 30 -35.01 -14.55 -42.91
N HIS A 31 -34.79 -14.12 -44.18
CA HIS A 31 -34.35 -12.78 -44.56
C HIS A 31 -35.50 -11.77 -44.48
N GLN A 32 -35.95 -11.45 -43.27
CA GLN A 32 -36.89 -10.35 -43.09
C GLN A 32 -36.11 -9.03 -43.11
N LYS A 33 -36.48 -8.10 -44.00
CA LYS A 33 -35.95 -6.74 -43.97
C LYS A 33 -36.72 -5.95 -42.92
N VAL A 34 -35.99 -5.22 -42.08
CA VAL A 34 -36.53 -4.36 -41.01
C VAL A 34 -36.04 -2.94 -41.20
N HIS A 35 -36.87 -1.98 -40.84
CA HIS A 35 -36.52 -0.57 -40.92
C HIS A 35 -35.77 -0.16 -39.65
N THR A 36 -34.61 0.47 -39.80
CA THR A 36 -33.81 1.03 -38.69
C THR A 36 -33.46 2.48 -38.98
N LYS A 37 -32.89 3.19 -38.01
CA LYS A 37 -32.40 4.56 -38.24
C LYS A 37 -31.21 4.62 -39.21
N ASN A 38 -30.50 3.51 -39.42
CA ASN A 38 -29.46 3.43 -40.44
C ASN A 38 -30.05 3.26 -41.84
N GLY A 39 -31.29 2.75 -41.95
CA GLY A 39 -31.95 2.41 -43.21
C GLY A 39 -32.55 1.00 -43.17
N LEU A 40 -32.83 0.44 -44.35
CA LEU A 40 -33.40 -0.90 -44.47
C LEU A 40 -32.30 -1.96 -44.33
N VAL A 41 -32.40 -2.82 -43.31
CA VAL A 41 -31.38 -3.83 -42.99
C VAL A 41 -32.02 -5.21 -42.84
N CYS A 42 -31.25 -6.29 -43.02
CA CYS A 42 -31.74 -7.62 -42.69
C CYS A 42 -31.85 -7.79 -41.17
N SER A 43 -32.90 -8.45 -40.69
CA SER A 43 -33.15 -8.70 -39.26
C SER A 43 -32.00 -9.43 -38.55
N CYS A 44 -31.16 -10.18 -39.27
CA CYS A 44 -29.99 -10.83 -38.68
C CYS A 44 -28.93 -9.84 -38.16
N PHE A 45 -28.82 -8.64 -38.76
CA PHE A 45 -27.93 -7.57 -38.27
C PHE A 45 -28.46 -6.91 -36.99
N MET A 46 -29.75 -7.10 -36.71
CA MET A 46 -30.36 -6.69 -35.45
C MET A 46 -30.23 -7.77 -34.38
N GLU A 47 -29.78 -8.99 -34.68
CA GLU A 47 -29.49 -10.01 -33.69
C GLU A 47 -28.04 -9.89 -33.20
N LYS A 48 -27.83 -9.86 -31.88
CA LYS A 48 -26.48 -9.69 -31.29
C LYS A 48 -25.78 -8.46 -31.85
N SER A 49 -26.42 -7.31 -31.74
CA SER A 49 -25.87 -6.04 -32.19
C SER A 49 -25.97 -4.96 -31.12
N LEU A 50 -25.06 -4.01 -31.20
CA LEU A 50 -25.03 -2.83 -30.35
C LEU A 50 -25.88 -1.74 -31.02
N VAL A 51 -26.94 -1.32 -30.35
CA VAL A 51 -27.87 -0.33 -30.87
C VAL A 51 -28.00 0.86 -29.91
N CYS A 52 -28.09 2.06 -30.46
CA CYS A 52 -28.47 3.27 -29.73
C CYS A 52 -29.90 3.63 -30.10
N THR A 53 -30.67 4.11 -29.13
CA THR A 53 -31.99 4.69 -29.36
C THR A 53 -31.91 6.21 -29.24
N PRO A 54 -31.88 6.97 -30.35
CA PRO A 54 -31.62 8.40 -30.31
C PRO A 54 -32.62 9.21 -29.47
N HIS A 55 -33.86 8.74 -29.36
CA HIS A 55 -34.93 9.41 -28.62
C HIS A 55 -34.70 9.51 -27.10
N ASN A 56 -33.84 8.66 -26.54
CA ASN A 56 -33.50 8.67 -25.10
C ASN A 56 -31.98 8.66 -24.83
N GLY A 57 -31.15 8.60 -25.88
CA GLY A 57 -29.68 8.56 -25.80
C GLY A 57 -29.10 7.30 -25.16
N ARG A 58 -29.90 6.24 -24.97
CA ARG A 58 -29.45 4.99 -24.33
C ARG A 58 -28.92 3.99 -25.36
N VAL A 59 -27.98 3.17 -24.90
CA VAL A 59 -27.35 2.11 -25.69
C VAL A 59 -27.74 0.74 -25.13
N TYR A 60 -28.12 -0.16 -26.03
CA TYR A 60 -28.59 -1.51 -25.75
C TYR A 60 -27.83 -2.52 -26.60
N CYS A 61 -27.75 -3.75 -26.11
CA CYS A 61 -27.35 -4.90 -26.92
C CYS A 61 -28.59 -5.75 -27.20
N THR A 62 -28.91 -5.96 -28.47
CA THR A 62 -29.99 -6.85 -28.87
C THR A 62 -29.56 -8.31 -28.68
N THR A 63 -30.48 -9.16 -28.22
CA THR A 63 -30.22 -10.58 -28.00
C THR A 63 -30.85 -11.46 -29.08
N GLY A 64 -32.01 -11.06 -29.60
CA GLY A 64 -32.73 -11.81 -30.63
C GLY A 64 -34.09 -11.21 -30.97
N ARG A 65 -34.71 -11.75 -32.02
CA ARG A 65 -36.09 -11.44 -32.43
C ARG A 65 -37.11 -11.96 -31.42
N LEU A 66 -38.20 -11.23 -31.23
CA LEU A 66 -39.35 -11.65 -30.44
C LEU A 66 -40.54 -11.97 -31.37
N PRO A 67 -40.59 -13.17 -31.98
CA PRO A 67 -41.64 -13.50 -32.93
C PRO A 67 -43.02 -13.40 -32.27
N GLY A 68 -43.95 -12.72 -32.95
CA GLY A 68 -45.32 -12.50 -32.46
C GLY A 68 -45.53 -11.21 -31.65
N LEU A 69 -44.48 -10.46 -31.35
CA LEU A 69 -44.55 -9.13 -30.73
C LEU A 69 -44.27 -8.04 -31.77
N ASN A 70 -45.18 -7.09 -31.92
CA ASN A 70 -45.10 -5.96 -32.84
C ASN A 70 -45.58 -4.65 -32.17
N GLY A 71 -45.57 -3.53 -32.90
CA GLY A 71 -45.99 -2.22 -32.38
C GLY A 71 -47.44 -2.14 -31.87
N ASN A 72 -48.31 -3.05 -32.34
CA ASN A 72 -49.72 -3.15 -31.94
C ASN A 72 -49.94 -4.07 -30.73
N SER A 73 -48.91 -4.79 -30.29
CA SER A 73 -48.97 -5.70 -29.16
C SER A 73 -49.12 -4.96 -27.82
N PRO A 74 -49.77 -5.58 -26.81
CA PRO A 74 -49.94 -4.97 -25.49
C PRO A 74 -48.63 -4.89 -24.71
N LEU A 75 -48.43 -3.77 -24.02
CA LEU A 75 -47.34 -3.47 -23.11
C LEU A 75 -47.93 -3.11 -21.75
N GLU A 76 -47.50 -3.83 -20.71
CA GLU A 76 -47.85 -3.53 -19.33
C GLU A 76 -46.98 -2.39 -18.80
N ILE A 77 -47.62 -1.27 -18.42
CA ILE A 77 -46.93 -0.15 -17.77
C ILE A 77 -46.92 -0.39 -16.26
N THR A 78 -45.85 0.01 -15.59
CA THR A 78 -45.67 -0.05 -14.12
C THR A 78 -46.78 0.63 -13.30
N GLU A 79 -47.62 1.46 -13.92
CA GLU A 79 -48.77 2.13 -13.29
C GLU A 79 -50.07 1.30 -13.37
N GLY A 80 -50.01 0.03 -13.81
CA GLY A 80 -51.15 -0.89 -13.83
C GLY A 80 -52.05 -0.78 -15.07
N GLY A 81 -51.60 -0.10 -16.12
CA GLY A 81 -52.32 0.05 -17.39
C GLY A 81 -51.68 -0.73 -18.53
N VAL A 82 -52.50 -1.39 -19.35
CA VAL A 82 -52.08 -2.06 -20.59
C VAL A 82 -52.29 -1.08 -21.75
N VAL A 83 -51.22 -0.75 -22.48
CA VAL A 83 -51.28 0.07 -23.71
C VAL A 83 -50.52 -0.61 -24.83
N SER A 84 -50.80 -0.31 -26.09
CA SER A 84 -49.94 -0.81 -27.17
C SER A 84 -48.58 -0.12 -27.19
N TYR A 85 -47.53 -0.78 -27.71
CA TYR A 85 -46.20 -0.16 -27.88
C TYR A 85 -46.28 1.15 -28.68
N LYS A 86 -47.07 1.18 -29.75
CA LYS A 86 -47.36 2.39 -30.54
C LYS A 86 -47.91 3.52 -29.68
N SER A 87 -48.94 3.24 -28.89
CA SER A 87 -49.57 4.23 -28.01
C SER A 87 -48.61 4.71 -26.93
N TYR A 88 -47.79 3.82 -26.40
CA TYR A 88 -46.75 4.14 -25.42
C TYR A 88 -45.72 5.12 -25.99
N TYR A 89 -45.12 4.82 -27.16
CA TYR A 89 -44.13 5.71 -27.77
C TYR A 89 -44.72 7.04 -28.23
N LYS A 90 -45.97 7.04 -28.73
CA LYS A 90 -46.69 8.27 -29.08
C LYS A 90 -46.95 9.15 -27.86
N LYS A 91 -47.47 8.56 -26.77
CA LYS A 91 -47.85 9.29 -25.55
C LYS A 91 -46.63 9.76 -24.74
N ARG A 92 -45.59 8.93 -24.62
CA ARG A 92 -44.42 9.20 -23.77
C ARG A 92 -43.31 9.97 -24.48
N HIS A 93 -43.08 9.68 -25.76
CA HIS A 93 -41.95 10.21 -26.52
C HIS A 93 -42.39 11.07 -27.73
N GLY A 94 -43.69 11.17 -28.03
CA GLY A 94 -44.18 11.91 -29.19
C GLY A 94 -43.84 11.24 -30.52
N ILE A 95 -43.54 9.94 -30.53
CA ILE A 95 -43.08 9.21 -31.72
C ILE A 95 -44.21 8.36 -32.28
N ASP A 96 -44.60 8.64 -33.53
CA ASP A 96 -45.51 7.81 -34.30
C ASP A 96 -44.73 6.70 -35.02
N LEU A 97 -44.91 5.45 -34.57
CA LEU A 97 -44.31 4.30 -35.23
C LEU A 97 -44.92 4.12 -36.63
N ARG A 98 -44.09 3.99 -37.66
CA ARG A 98 -44.54 3.84 -39.06
C ARG A 98 -44.59 2.38 -39.50
N HIS A 99 -43.78 1.53 -38.88
CA HIS A 99 -43.62 0.12 -39.19
C HIS A 99 -44.13 -0.75 -38.04
N GLU A 100 -45.39 -0.52 -37.62
CA GLU A 100 -45.99 -1.16 -36.45
C GLU A 100 -46.21 -2.67 -36.56
N GLU A 101 -46.23 -3.22 -37.78
CA GLU A 101 -46.36 -4.65 -38.04
C GLU A 101 -45.00 -5.39 -37.97
N GLU A 102 -43.88 -4.67 -37.86
CA GLU A 102 -42.56 -5.30 -37.72
C GLU A 102 -42.35 -5.90 -36.32
N THR A 103 -41.61 -7.01 -36.31
CA THR A 103 -41.26 -7.73 -35.09
C THR A 103 -40.35 -6.90 -34.18
N LEU A 104 -40.65 -6.91 -32.88
CA LEU A 104 -39.80 -6.30 -31.86
C LEU A 104 -38.55 -7.14 -31.57
N PHE A 105 -37.52 -6.48 -31.01
CA PHE A 105 -36.28 -7.12 -30.62
C PHE A 105 -36.11 -7.08 -29.11
N ALA A 106 -35.72 -8.22 -28.54
CA ALA A 106 -35.28 -8.27 -27.15
C ALA A 106 -33.92 -7.60 -27.05
N ALA A 107 -33.79 -6.66 -26.12
CA ALA A 107 -32.56 -5.93 -25.88
C ALA A 107 -32.27 -5.84 -24.39
N ARG A 108 -31.00 -5.64 -24.07
CA ARG A 108 -30.54 -5.44 -22.70
C ARG A 108 -29.70 -4.18 -22.64
N GLN A 109 -29.94 -3.36 -21.62
CA GLN A 109 -29.12 -2.18 -21.39
C GLN A 109 -27.69 -2.62 -21.01
N LEU A 110 -26.68 -1.92 -21.53
CA LEU A 110 -25.29 -2.20 -21.16
C LEU A 110 -25.09 -1.99 -19.66
N PHE A 111 -24.28 -2.87 -19.06
CA PHE A 111 -23.90 -2.78 -17.66
C PHE A 111 -23.09 -1.50 -17.40
N THR A 112 -23.13 -1.03 -16.15
CA THR A 112 -22.20 0.03 -15.70
C THR A 112 -20.83 -0.59 -15.45
N VAL A 113 -19.78 -0.04 -16.08
CA VAL A 113 -18.39 -0.46 -15.82
C VAL A 113 -18.06 -0.21 -14.34
N ARG A 114 -17.64 -1.27 -13.63
CA ARG A 114 -17.25 -1.23 -12.21
C ARG A 114 -15.76 -1.48 -12.06
N ASN A 115 -15.20 -1.00 -10.95
CA ASN A 115 -13.81 -1.26 -10.62
C ASN A 115 -13.66 -2.70 -10.11
N ALA A 116 -13.10 -3.59 -10.92
CA ALA A 116 -12.92 -5.00 -10.57
C ALA A 116 -11.75 -5.25 -9.59
N LEU A 117 -10.96 -4.23 -9.26
CA LEU A 117 -9.81 -4.33 -8.35
C LEU A 117 -10.17 -4.16 -6.87
N GLN A 118 -11.34 -3.56 -6.58
CA GLN A 118 -11.76 -3.27 -5.21
C GLN A 118 -12.08 -4.54 -4.41
N LYS A 119 -11.86 -4.47 -3.09
CA LYS A 119 -12.29 -5.50 -2.15
C LYS A 119 -13.83 -5.53 -2.19
N SER A 120 -14.41 -6.65 -2.58
CA SER A 120 -15.85 -6.92 -2.45
C SER A 120 -16.28 -6.83 -0.97
N ARG A 121 -16.49 -5.62 -0.46
CA ARG A 121 -17.29 -5.39 0.76
C ARG A 121 -18.74 -5.04 0.44
N HIS A 122 -19.01 -4.75 -0.82
CA HIS A 122 -20.36 -4.64 -1.33
C HIS A 122 -20.65 -5.86 -2.21
N LYS A 123 -21.19 -6.91 -1.59
CA LYS A 123 -22.39 -7.55 -2.15
C LYS A 123 -23.51 -6.49 -2.13
N ASP A 124 -23.31 -5.37 -2.80
CA ASP A 124 -24.41 -4.47 -3.07
C ASP A 124 -25.26 -5.20 -4.07
N LYS A 125 -26.40 -5.65 -3.56
CA LYS A 125 -27.67 -5.83 -4.26
C LYS A 125 -27.48 -5.68 -5.76
N GLU A 126 -27.45 -6.80 -6.46
CA GLU A 126 -27.68 -6.85 -7.90
C GLU A 126 -29.04 -6.19 -8.19
N THR A 127 -29.03 -4.87 -8.31
CA THR A 127 -30.15 -4.08 -8.81
C THR A 127 -29.61 -3.09 -9.83
N SER A 128 -28.82 -3.58 -10.78
CA SER A 128 -28.87 -3.02 -12.13
C SER A 128 -29.82 -3.91 -12.90
N SER A 129 -31.00 -3.38 -13.21
CA SER A 129 -32.08 -4.04 -13.95
C SER A 129 -31.53 -4.95 -15.06
N SER A 130 -31.48 -6.25 -14.81
CA SER A 130 -31.35 -7.26 -15.86
C SER A 130 -32.64 -7.42 -16.66
N ALA A 131 -33.61 -6.51 -16.46
CA ALA A 131 -34.86 -6.47 -17.19
C ALA A 131 -34.53 -6.34 -18.68
N GLY A 132 -34.98 -7.34 -19.44
CA GLY A 132 -35.06 -7.21 -20.89
C GLY A 132 -35.93 -6.01 -21.23
N VAL A 133 -35.57 -5.31 -22.29
CA VAL A 133 -36.37 -4.23 -22.87
C VAL A 133 -36.69 -4.65 -24.29
N GLU A 134 -37.96 -4.56 -24.67
CA GLU A 134 -38.42 -4.79 -26.02
C GLU A 134 -38.30 -3.48 -26.82
N LEU A 135 -37.58 -3.55 -27.96
CA LEU A 135 -37.29 -2.39 -28.79
C LEU A 135 -37.82 -2.57 -30.22
N PRO A 136 -38.55 -1.58 -30.77
CA PRO A 136 -38.85 -1.51 -32.20
C PRO A 136 -37.58 -1.28 -33.02
N SER A 137 -37.45 -2.00 -34.14
CA SER A 137 -36.36 -1.86 -35.12
C SER A 137 -36.18 -0.42 -35.59
N GLU A 138 -37.27 0.28 -35.91
CA GLU A 138 -37.27 1.63 -36.49
C GLU A 138 -36.70 2.72 -35.55
N LEU A 139 -36.61 2.45 -34.25
CA LEU A 139 -36.04 3.36 -33.26
C LEU A 139 -34.56 3.09 -32.99
N CYS A 140 -34.03 1.98 -33.49
CA CYS A 140 -32.67 1.55 -33.26
C CYS A 140 -31.73 2.10 -34.32
N PHE A 141 -30.62 2.67 -33.88
CA PHE A 141 -29.44 2.99 -34.68
C PHE A 141 -28.35 1.96 -34.35
N ILE A 142 -28.03 1.09 -35.31
CA ILE A 142 -26.98 0.07 -35.19
C ILE A 142 -25.61 0.75 -35.22
N ILE A 143 -24.83 0.50 -34.17
CA ILE A 143 -23.43 0.95 -34.03
C ILE A 143 -22.49 -0.18 -34.45
N MET A 144 -22.71 -1.40 -33.94
CA MET A 144 -21.85 -2.56 -34.21
C MET A 144 -22.67 -3.83 -34.43
N SER A 145 -22.26 -4.64 -35.41
CA SER A 145 -22.86 -5.95 -35.67
C SER A 145 -21.89 -6.83 -36.49
N PRO A 146 -21.75 -8.13 -36.18
CA PRO A 146 -22.32 -8.86 -35.04
C PRO A 146 -21.41 -8.75 -33.80
N VAL A 147 -21.97 -8.35 -32.65
CA VAL A 147 -21.28 -8.33 -31.35
C VAL A 147 -22.22 -8.77 -30.23
N SER A 148 -21.85 -9.85 -29.54
CA SER A 148 -22.63 -10.38 -28.42
C SER A 148 -22.48 -9.54 -27.14
N ILE A 149 -23.51 -9.55 -26.29
CA ILE A 149 -23.43 -8.90 -24.97
C ILE A 149 -22.31 -9.47 -24.08
N SER A 150 -22.04 -10.78 -24.19
CA SER A 150 -20.92 -11.46 -23.51
C SER A 150 -19.57 -10.85 -23.87
N THR A 151 -19.40 -10.42 -25.12
CA THR A 151 -18.18 -9.72 -25.56
C THR A 151 -18.02 -8.42 -24.77
N PHE A 152 -19.08 -7.61 -24.66
CA PHE A 152 -19.04 -6.37 -23.87
C PHE A 152 -18.76 -6.62 -22.39
N TYR A 153 -19.35 -7.68 -21.80
CA TYR A 153 -19.03 -8.06 -20.42
C TYR A 153 -17.53 -8.33 -20.22
N SER A 154 -16.87 -9.00 -21.15
CA SER A 154 -15.42 -9.18 -21.10
C SER A 154 -14.67 -7.85 -21.22
N PHE A 155 -15.13 -6.94 -22.08
CA PHE A 155 -14.53 -5.60 -22.20
C PHE A 155 -14.73 -4.72 -20.96
N SER A 156 -15.71 -5.01 -20.11
CA SER A 156 -15.92 -4.30 -18.84
C SER A 156 -14.71 -4.34 -17.90
N PHE A 157 -13.89 -5.39 -18.02
CA PHE A 157 -12.71 -5.58 -17.18
C PHE A 157 -11.48 -4.84 -17.70
N VAL A 158 -11.47 -4.44 -18.97
CA VAL A 158 -10.31 -3.81 -19.63
C VAL A 158 -9.80 -2.58 -18.87
N PRO A 159 -10.64 -1.62 -18.45
CA PRO A 159 -10.17 -0.48 -17.66
C PRO A 159 -9.41 -0.90 -16.40
N SER A 160 -9.93 -1.89 -15.67
CA SER A 160 -9.32 -2.40 -14.44
C SER A 160 -8.01 -3.14 -14.70
N ILE A 161 -7.97 -3.97 -15.74
CA ILE A 161 -6.76 -4.71 -16.15
C ILE A 161 -5.66 -3.73 -16.59
N MET A 162 -6.01 -2.78 -17.46
CA MET A 162 -5.07 -1.77 -17.96
C MET A 162 -4.54 -0.90 -16.83
N HIS A 163 -5.40 -0.47 -15.91
CA HIS A 163 -4.96 0.27 -14.73
C HIS A 163 -3.98 -0.53 -13.86
N ARG A 164 -4.18 -1.85 -13.71
CA ARG A 164 -3.25 -2.70 -12.97
C ARG A 164 -1.91 -2.86 -13.71
N ILE A 165 -1.93 -3.01 -15.03
CA ILE A 165 -0.71 -3.07 -15.86
C ILE A 165 0.06 -1.75 -15.76
N GLU A 166 -0.61 -0.61 -15.89
CA GLU A 166 -0.03 0.72 -15.72
C GLU A 166 0.63 0.86 -14.34
N SER A 167 -0.11 0.53 -13.29
CA SER A 167 0.38 0.58 -11.90
C SER A 167 1.63 -0.27 -11.70
N TRP A 168 1.65 -1.47 -12.28
CA TRP A 168 2.80 -2.36 -12.20
C TRP A 168 4.02 -1.80 -12.98
N ASN A 169 3.80 -1.19 -14.14
CA ASN A 169 4.86 -0.53 -14.90
C ASN A 169 5.46 0.67 -14.15
N ILE A 170 4.65 1.45 -13.42
CA ILE A 170 5.13 2.54 -12.55
C ILE A 170 6.11 1.98 -11.50
N ALA A 171 5.74 0.90 -10.82
CA ALA A 171 6.60 0.25 -9.82
C ALA A 171 7.88 -0.35 -10.44
N LEU A 172 7.78 -0.94 -11.64
CA LEU A 172 8.95 -1.44 -12.38
C LEU A 172 9.91 -0.32 -12.77
N ASN A 173 9.38 0.84 -13.20
CA ASN A 173 10.19 2.00 -13.55
C ASN A 173 10.92 2.55 -12.32
N LEU A 174 10.23 2.66 -11.17
CA LEU A 174 10.86 3.06 -9.91
C LEU A 174 11.99 2.09 -9.51
N LYS A 175 11.72 0.79 -9.56
CA LYS A 175 12.73 -0.26 -9.28
C LYS A 175 13.94 -0.13 -10.20
N LYS A 176 13.72 0.09 -11.50
CA LYS A 176 14.81 0.30 -12.47
C LYS A 176 15.60 1.59 -12.18
N MET A 177 14.94 2.65 -11.72
CA MET A 177 15.63 3.91 -11.38
C MET A 177 16.63 3.69 -10.24
N HIS A 178 16.22 2.96 -9.19
CA HIS A 178 17.10 2.56 -8.09
C HIS A 178 18.26 1.67 -8.55
N LEU A 179 17.98 0.62 -9.34
CA LEU A 179 18.98 -0.34 -9.80
C LEU A 179 20.05 0.27 -10.72
N CYS A 180 19.75 1.34 -11.47
CA CYS A 180 20.76 2.05 -12.26
C CYS A 180 21.83 2.74 -11.39
N HIS A 181 21.54 2.98 -10.10
CA HIS A 181 22.40 3.74 -9.19
C HIS A 181 23.00 2.86 -8.07
N SER A 182 22.65 1.58 -8.00
CA SER A 182 22.96 0.69 -6.87
C SER A 182 23.44 -0.68 -7.31
N MET A 183 24.28 -1.32 -6.49
CA MET A 183 24.72 -2.70 -6.70
C MET A 183 23.51 -3.66 -6.71
N PRO A 184 23.56 -4.78 -7.46
CA PRO A 184 22.45 -5.74 -7.56
C PRO A 184 22.31 -6.59 -6.28
N ASN A 185 22.00 -5.96 -5.15
CA ASN A 185 21.71 -6.65 -3.90
C ASN A 185 20.18 -6.81 -3.75
N GLY A 186 19.70 -8.04 -3.96
CA GLY A 186 18.32 -8.43 -3.72
C GLY A 186 17.37 -8.14 -4.90
N ASN A 187 16.73 -9.18 -5.44
CA ASN A 187 15.70 -9.02 -6.45
C ASN A 187 14.35 -8.71 -5.81
N VAL A 188 14.14 -7.47 -5.39
CA VAL A 188 12.86 -7.03 -4.79
C VAL A 188 11.70 -7.19 -5.79
N PRO A 189 10.62 -7.92 -5.47
CA PRO A 189 9.47 -8.06 -6.37
C PRO A 189 8.82 -6.70 -6.67
N ALA A 190 8.54 -6.42 -7.94
CA ALA A 190 7.90 -5.15 -8.33
C ALA A 190 6.49 -4.97 -7.74
N MET A 191 5.81 -6.06 -7.38
CA MET A 191 4.54 -6.01 -6.67
C MET A 191 4.67 -5.45 -5.24
N LYS A 192 5.79 -5.71 -4.56
CA LYS A 192 6.09 -5.17 -3.23
C LYS A 192 6.41 -3.69 -3.30
N VAL A 193 7.16 -3.28 -4.34
CA VAL A 193 7.38 -1.85 -4.64
C VAL A 193 6.06 -1.14 -4.95
N LEU A 194 5.16 -1.78 -5.71
CA LEU A 194 3.82 -1.24 -5.96
C LEU A 194 3.01 -1.07 -4.67
N GLU A 195 3.12 -2.01 -3.74
CA GLU A 195 2.47 -1.93 -2.44
C GLU A 195 2.98 -0.75 -1.61
N ALA A 196 4.29 -0.52 -1.57
CA ALA A 196 4.89 0.61 -0.85
C ALA A 196 4.53 2.00 -1.42
N ILE A 197 4.28 2.12 -2.73
CA ILE A 197 3.87 3.39 -3.36
C ILE A 197 2.34 3.58 -3.41
N THR A 198 1.57 2.62 -2.89
CA THR A 198 0.10 2.67 -2.91
C THR A 198 -0.45 3.01 -1.52
N THR A 199 -1.14 4.15 -1.44
CA THR A 199 -1.77 4.59 -0.18
C THR A 199 -3.13 3.93 0.05
N LYS A 200 -3.59 3.96 1.30
CA LYS A 200 -4.92 3.47 1.70
C LYS A 200 -6.09 4.15 0.97
N LYS A 201 -5.90 5.38 0.48
CA LYS A 201 -6.91 6.12 -0.27
C LYS A 201 -7.25 5.48 -1.62
N CYS A 202 -6.36 4.65 -2.17
CA CYS A 202 -6.63 3.93 -3.41
C CYS A 202 -7.68 2.82 -3.25
N VAL A 203 -8.01 2.43 -2.00
CA VAL A 203 -8.98 1.36 -1.69
C VAL A 203 -8.60 0.03 -2.35
N GLU A 204 -7.30 -0.27 -2.36
CA GLU A 204 -6.77 -1.53 -2.88
C GLU A 204 -6.70 -2.61 -1.79
N LYS A 205 -6.39 -3.84 -2.22
CA LYS A 205 -6.21 -4.99 -1.29
C LYS A 205 -4.95 -4.88 -0.43
N PHE A 206 -4.00 -4.06 -0.85
CA PHE A 206 -2.68 -3.86 -0.26
C PHE A 206 -2.41 -2.36 -0.12
N HIS A 207 -1.52 -1.99 0.80
CA HIS A 207 -1.14 -0.61 1.09
C HIS A 207 0.18 -0.56 1.87
N LEU A 208 0.81 0.61 1.87
CA LEU A 208 2.16 0.84 2.40
C LEU A 208 2.33 0.70 3.93
N GLU A 209 1.27 0.80 4.74
CA GLU A 209 1.34 0.98 6.21
C GLU A 209 2.19 -0.11 6.95
N SER A 210 2.13 -1.37 6.51
CA SER A 210 2.95 -2.45 7.13
C SER A 210 4.44 -2.27 6.85
N PHE A 211 4.79 -1.85 5.62
CA PHE A 211 6.17 -1.57 5.25
C PHE A 211 6.67 -0.26 5.84
N GLU A 212 5.81 0.75 5.96
CA GLU A 212 6.08 2.01 6.66
C GLU A 212 6.55 1.72 8.07
N THR A 213 5.78 0.92 8.83
CA THR A 213 6.13 0.55 10.21
C THR A 213 7.50 -0.15 10.30
N LEU A 214 7.77 -1.08 9.37
CA LEU A 214 9.05 -1.80 9.31
C LEU A 214 10.21 -0.86 8.95
N GLY A 215 10.02 -0.01 7.94
CA GLY A 215 11.02 0.91 7.45
C GLY A 215 11.32 2.06 8.41
N ASP A 216 10.32 2.58 9.12
CA ASP A 216 10.47 3.55 10.21
C ASP A 216 11.43 3.02 11.29
N SER A 217 11.18 1.81 11.77
CA SER A 217 12.02 1.17 12.80
C SER A 217 13.48 1.00 12.33
N PHE A 218 13.69 0.58 11.08
CA PHE A 218 15.02 0.40 10.53
C PHE A 218 15.73 1.74 10.22
N LEU A 219 15.00 2.72 9.70
CA LEU A 219 15.51 4.06 9.45
C LEU A 219 16.03 4.70 10.75
N LYS A 220 15.24 4.56 11.83
CA LYS A 220 15.63 5.02 13.18
C LYS A 220 16.86 4.27 13.68
N TYR A 221 16.93 2.94 13.54
CA TYR A 221 18.11 2.14 13.88
C TYR A 221 19.36 2.58 13.10
N ALA A 222 19.27 2.63 11.77
CA ALA A 222 20.37 2.98 10.88
C ALA A 222 20.90 4.40 11.14
N ALA A 223 20.01 5.39 11.30
CA ALA A 223 20.40 6.76 11.64
C ALA A 223 21.03 6.86 13.03
N THR A 224 20.48 6.14 14.01
CA THR A 224 21.01 6.07 15.38
C THR A 224 22.42 5.47 15.39
N GLN A 225 22.64 4.37 14.69
CA GLN A 225 23.95 3.72 14.58
C GLN A 225 24.99 4.64 13.91
N GLN A 226 24.61 5.34 12.84
CA GLN A 226 25.50 6.30 12.17
C GLN A 226 25.90 7.45 13.10
N LEU A 227 24.95 8.02 13.84
CA LEU A 227 25.22 9.11 14.79
C LEU A 227 26.06 8.62 15.96
N PHE A 228 25.75 7.43 16.49
CA PHE A 228 26.50 6.81 17.57
C PHE A 228 27.96 6.57 17.17
N LYS A 229 28.20 6.11 15.94
CA LYS A 229 29.54 5.89 15.37
C LYS A 229 30.32 7.19 15.14
N THR A 230 29.67 8.21 14.58
CA THR A 230 30.33 9.48 14.20
C THR A 230 30.56 10.42 15.38
N LEU A 231 29.70 10.39 16.40
CA LEU A 231 29.72 11.27 17.56
C LEU A 231 29.98 10.47 18.85
N GLN A 232 31.18 9.88 18.97
CA GLN A 232 31.52 8.89 20.00
C GLN A 232 31.48 9.41 21.45
N ASP A 233 31.60 10.73 21.65
CA ASP A 233 31.68 11.37 22.98
C ASP A 233 30.46 12.24 23.33
N GLN A 234 29.40 12.19 22.51
CA GLN A 234 28.19 12.99 22.74
C GLN A 234 27.14 12.14 23.45
N HIS A 235 26.44 12.72 24.43
CA HIS A 235 25.34 12.07 25.15
C HIS A 235 24.02 12.16 24.37
N GLU A 236 23.02 11.39 24.80
CA GLU A 236 21.71 11.28 24.14
C GLU A 236 21.07 12.63 23.80
N GLY A 237 21.01 13.57 24.76
CA GLY A 237 20.41 14.89 24.55
C GLY A 237 20.92 15.69 23.33
N ILE A 238 22.12 15.39 22.82
CA ILE A 238 22.65 15.97 21.57
C ILE A 238 22.38 15.07 20.35
N LEU A 239 22.38 13.75 20.56
CA LEU A 239 22.16 12.75 19.51
C LEU A 239 20.69 12.69 19.07
N SER A 240 19.74 12.74 20.00
CA SER A 240 18.29 12.63 19.74
C SER A 240 17.78 13.75 18.81
N PRO A 241 18.08 15.05 19.03
CA PRO A 241 17.68 16.11 18.10
C PRO A 241 18.36 15.97 16.72
N LYS A 242 19.61 15.49 16.66
CA LYS A 242 20.30 15.25 15.39
C LYS A 242 19.66 14.09 14.61
N ARG A 243 19.24 13.02 15.30
CA ARG A 243 18.50 11.91 14.73
C ARG A 243 17.18 12.40 14.16
N GLU A 244 16.39 13.13 14.95
CA GLU A 244 15.10 13.71 14.53
C GLU A 244 15.25 14.60 13.30
N LYS A 245 16.33 15.40 13.21
CA LYS A 245 16.60 16.20 12.02
C LYS A 245 16.78 15.35 10.75
N ILE A 246 17.43 14.18 10.86
CA ILE A 246 17.63 13.25 9.74
C ILE A 246 16.31 12.57 9.36
N ILE A 247 15.59 12.04 10.35
CA ILE A 247 14.38 11.20 10.13
C ILE A 247 13.07 12.00 10.07
N SER A 248 13.10 13.33 10.24
CA SER A 248 11.88 14.15 10.21
C SER A 248 11.14 14.02 8.87
N ASN A 249 9.81 14.07 8.93
CA ASN A 249 8.95 13.99 7.75
C ASN A 249 9.29 15.07 6.70
N ASP A 250 9.73 16.27 7.13
CA ASP A 250 10.18 17.32 6.21
C ASP A 250 11.50 16.94 5.50
N SER A 251 12.46 16.36 6.23
CA SER A 251 13.71 15.86 5.64
C SER A 251 13.45 14.72 4.66
N LEU A 252 12.67 13.72 5.06
CA LEU A 252 12.32 12.58 4.22
C LEU A 252 11.52 13.00 2.99
N CYS A 253 10.56 13.90 3.14
CA CYS A 253 9.81 14.45 2.01
C CYS A 253 10.74 15.20 1.04
N ARG A 254 11.67 16.01 1.53
CA ARG A 254 12.63 16.73 0.68
C ARG A 254 13.52 15.75 -0.11
N LEU A 255 14.05 14.72 0.55
CA LEU A 255 14.85 13.68 -0.10
C LEU A 255 14.02 12.90 -1.14
N GLY A 256 12.80 12.51 -0.80
CA GLY A 256 11.88 11.85 -1.72
C GLY A 256 11.52 12.70 -2.95
N CYS A 257 11.31 14.00 -2.77
CA CYS A 257 11.08 14.94 -3.86
C CYS A 257 12.31 15.07 -4.78
N ASN A 258 13.53 15.09 -4.24
CA ASN A 258 14.75 15.15 -5.04
C ASN A 258 14.92 13.94 -5.97
N CYS A 259 14.36 12.79 -5.59
CA CYS A 259 14.33 11.56 -6.40
C CYS A 259 13.05 11.42 -7.25
N ASN A 260 12.23 12.47 -7.35
CA ASN A 260 10.95 12.47 -8.08
C ASN A 260 9.95 11.38 -7.63
N LEU A 261 10.05 10.90 -6.39
CA LEU A 261 9.11 9.91 -5.84
C LEU A 261 7.64 10.33 -5.90
N PRO A 262 7.26 11.61 -5.71
CA PRO A 262 5.86 12.04 -5.81
C PRO A 262 5.19 11.61 -7.12
N GLY A 263 5.91 11.54 -8.23
CA GLY A 263 5.36 11.11 -9.52
C GLY A 263 4.96 9.63 -9.58
N PHE A 264 5.51 8.79 -8.70
CA PHE A 264 5.21 7.35 -8.64
C PHE A 264 4.11 7.01 -7.63
N ILE A 265 3.79 7.92 -6.72
CA ILE A 265 2.87 7.67 -5.61
C ILE A 265 1.42 7.61 -6.10
N ARG A 266 0.69 6.59 -5.64
CA ARG A 266 -0.73 6.38 -5.92
C ARG A 266 -1.56 6.77 -4.69
N ASN A 267 -2.31 7.86 -4.83
CA ASN A 267 -3.04 8.51 -3.72
C ASN A 267 -4.56 8.65 -3.95
N GLU A 268 -5.07 8.13 -5.06
CA GLU A 268 -6.47 8.29 -5.48
C GLU A 268 -7.09 6.94 -5.88
N PRO A 269 -8.39 6.73 -5.61
CA PRO A 269 -9.09 5.53 -6.02
C PRO A 269 -9.24 5.49 -7.55
N PHE A 270 -9.19 4.28 -8.11
CA PHE A 270 -9.44 4.09 -9.53
C PHE A 270 -10.95 4.11 -9.84
N GLU A 271 -11.35 5.06 -10.68
CA GLU A 271 -12.72 5.19 -11.18
C GLU A 271 -12.78 4.86 -12.67
N PRO A 272 -13.39 3.73 -13.07
CA PRO A 272 -13.46 3.34 -14.48
C PRO A 272 -14.26 4.31 -15.36
N LYS A 273 -15.18 5.09 -14.78
CA LYS A 273 -16.01 6.06 -15.51
C LYS A 273 -15.21 7.25 -16.05
N THR A 274 -14.11 7.60 -15.37
CA THR A 274 -13.21 8.71 -15.73
C THR A 274 -11.91 8.19 -16.38
N TRP A 275 -11.81 6.87 -16.55
CA TRP A 275 -10.70 6.23 -17.23
C TRP A 275 -10.79 6.49 -18.73
N ILE A 276 -9.67 6.91 -19.29
CA ILE A 276 -9.51 7.18 -20.71
C ILE A 276 -8.54 6.12 -21.23
N VAL A 277 -8.87 5.55 -22.40
CA VAL A 277 -8.00 4.57 -23.04
C VAL A 277 -6.67 5.24 -23.40
N PRO A 278 -5.52 4.69 -22.99
CA PRO A 278 -4.22 5.20 -23.39
C PRO A 278 -4.09 5.27 -24.92
N GLY A 279 -3.67 6.44 -25.44
CA GLY A 279 -3.54 6.67 -26.88
C GLY A 279 -4.80 7.17 -27.59
N ASP A 280 -5.91 7.35 -26.86
CA ASP A 280 -7.08 8.04 -27.39
C ASP A 280 -6.77 9.52 -27.70
N ARG A 281 -6.95 9.92 -28.96
CA ARG A 281 -6.72 11.28 -29.44
C ARG A 281 -8.00 12.14 -29.41
N SER A 282 -9.13 11.56 -29.00
CA SER A 282 -10.45 12.22 -29.01
C SER A 282 -10.60 13.31 -27.96
N SER A 283 -9.80 13.26 -26.89
CA SER A 283 -9.85 14.19 -25.78
C SER A 283 -8.53 14.96 -25.67
N SER A 284 -8.63 16.27 -25.42
CA SER A 284 -7.52 17.23 -25.31
C SER A 284 -6.68 17.04 -24.03
N PHE A 285 -6.36 15.80 -23.67
CA PHE A 285 -5.46 15.49 -22.57
C PHE A 285 -4.04 15.37 -23.13
N LYS A 286 -3.26 16.45 -23.00
CA LYS A 286 -1.81 16.36 -23.19
C LYS A 286 -1.25 15.56 -22.02
N LEU A 287 -0.66 14.41 -22.31
CA LEU A 287 0.26 13.77 -21.37
C LEU A 287 1.46 14.72 -21.24
N GLU A 288 1.68 15.24 -20.04
CA GLU A 288 2.87 16.05 -19.78
C GLU A 288 4.05 15.09 -19.65
N GLU A 289 5.07 15.32 -20.47
CA GLU A 289 6.31 14.56 -20.45
C GLU A 289 7.24 15.19 -19.42
N GLU A 290 7.52 14.48 -18.34
CA GLU A 290 8.55 14.88 -17.39
C GLU A 290 9.81 14.03 -17.64
N VAL A 291 10.89 14.71 -18.04
CA VAL A 291 12.19 14.07 -18.26
C VAL A 291 12.87 13.93 -16.89
N LEU A 292 13.05 12.69 -16.44
CA LEU A 292 13.82 12.40 -15.23
C LEU A 292 15.31 12.61 -15.49
N LEU A 293 16.10 12.68 -14.41
CA LEU A 293 17.56 12.93 -14.38
C LEU A 293 18.43 12.06 -15.33
N ASP A 294 17.87 11.05 -15.98
CA ASP A 294 18.58 9.99 -16.72
C ASP A 294 17.94 9.71 -18.09
N GLU A 295 17.53 10.76 -18.81
CA GLU A 295 16.89 10.74 -20.16
C GLU A 295 15.56 9.94 -20.27
N ARG A 296 15.07 9.40 -19.16
CA ARG A 296 13.83 8.62 -19.10
C ARG A 296 12.61 9.54 -19.03
N LYS A 297 11.69 9.33 -19.96
CA LYS A 297 10.42 10.06 -20.07
C LYS A 297 9.36 9.42 -19.18
N MET A 298 8.86 10.16 -18.20
CA MET A 298 7.67 9.78 -17.43
C MET A 298 6.47 10.58 -17.93
N TYR A 299 5.39 9.88 -18.29
CA TYR A 299 4.17 10.53 -18.75
C TYR A 299 3.24 10.72 -17.56
N ILE A 300 2.96 11.97 -17.20
CA ILE A 300 2.13 12.31 -16.05
C ILE A 300 0.78 12.82 -16.53
N ARG A 301 -0.28 12.31 -15.91
CA ARG A 301 -1.65 12.81 -16.07
C ARG A 301 -1.88 13.97 -15.08
N GLY A 302 -1.38 15.16 -15.45
CA GLY A 302 -1.56 16.43 -14.72
C GLY A 302 -0.75 16.58 -13.43
N LYS A 303 -0.67 17.81 -12.91
CA LYS A 303 0.01 18.11 -11.63
C LYS A 303 -0.81 17.60 -10.45
N ARG A 304 -0.25 16.65 -9.70
CA ARG A 304 -0.84 16.12 -8.46
C ARG A 304 -0.17 16.76 -7.25
N VAL A 305 -0.97 17.33 -6.35
CA VAL A 305 -0.47 17.86 -5.08
C VAL A 305 -0.49 16.75 -4.04
N ILE A 306 0.68 16.26 -3.65
CA ILE A 306 0.83 15.23 -2.62
C ILE A 306 1.26 15.89 -1.32
N LYS A 307 0.64 15.48 -0.21
CA LYS A 307 0.99 15.98 1.13
C LYS A 307 2.39 15.50 1.51
N LYS A 308 3.20 16.36 2.13
CA LYS A 308 4.56 16.03 2.59
C LYS A 308 4.62 14.72 3.39
N LYS A 309 3.69 14.54 4.32
CA LYS A 309 3.58 13.33 5.14
C LYS A 309 3.52 12.06 4.27
N VAL A 310 2.67 12.04 3.25
CA VAL A 310 2.52 10.87 2.36
C VAL A 310 3.83 10.54 1.63
N VAL A 311 4.64 11.54 1.27
CA VAL A 311 5.94 11.29 0.64
C VAL A 311 6.91 10.64 1.63
N ALA A 312 6.93 11.12 2.88
CA ALA A 312 7.75 10.54 3.95
C ALA A 312 7.33 9.08 4.25
N ASP A 313 6.02 8.84 4.45
CA ASP A 313 5.47 7.50 4.71
C ASP A 313 5.86 6.51 3.58
N VAL A 314 5.86 6.97 2.31
CA VAL A 314 6.29 6.16 1.16
C VAL A 314 7.81 5.89 1.16
N VAL A 315 8.63 6.86 1.55
CA VAL A 315 10.09 6.66 1.68
C VAL A 315 10.38 5.58 2.72
N GLU A 316 9.73 5.65 3.88
CA GLU A 316 9.82 4.63 4.94
C GLU A 316 9.32 3.28 4.42
N ALA A 317 8.17 3.24 3.75
CA ALA A 317 7.65 2.00 3.19
C ALA A 317 8.59 1.38 2.13
N LEU A 318 9.24 2.19 1.30
CA LEU A 318 10.23 1.68 0.34
C LEU A 318 11.45 1.10 1.08
N ILE A 319 11.98 1.79 2.10
CA ILE A 319 13.04 1.24 2.96
C ILE A 319 12.61 -0.11 3.55
N GLY A 320 11.37 -0.21 4.06
CA GLY A 320 10.79 -1.44 4.59
C GLY A 320 10.72 -2.57 3.56
N VAL A 321 10.35 -2.27 2.32
CA VAL A 321 10.34 -3.27 1.22
C VAL A 321 11.74 -3.79 0.89
N PHE A 322 12.73 -2.90 0.79
CA PHE A 322 14.11 -3.30 0.53
C PHE A 322 14.69 -4.11 1.69
N LEU A 323 14.32 -3.76 2.93
CA LEU A 323 14.69 -4.52 4.11
C LEU A 323 14.06 -5.93 4.11
N SER A 324 12.75 -6.03 3.87
CA SER A 324 12.05 -7.32 3.96
C SER A 324 12.47 -8.32 2.89
N GLU A 325 12.75 -7.85 1.67
CA GLU A 325 13.03 -8.71 0.51
C GLU A 325 14.55 -8.85 0.22
N GLY A 326 15.35 -7.85 0.60
CA GLY A 326 16.79 -7.78 0.29
C GLY A 326 17.71 -7.68 1.51
N GLY A 327 17.16 -7.64 2.72
CA GLY A 327 17.91 -7.48 3.97
C GLY A 327 18.47 -6.08 4.18
N GLU A 328 19.26 -5.93 5.24
CA GLU A 328 19.79 -4.63 5.69
C GLU A 328 20.66 -3.94 4.63
N LEU A 329 21.47 -4.71 3.89
CA LEU A 329 22.34 -4.14 2.84
C LEU A 329 21.52 -3.54 1.67
N ALA A 330 20.39 -4.14 1.31
CA ALA A 330 19.52 -3.59 0.27
C ALA A 330 18.83 -2.32 0.76
N ALA A 331 18.36 -2.30 2.01
CA ALA A 331 17.78 -1.11 2.63
C ALA A 331 18.80 0.04 2.72
N LEU A 332 20.04 -0.23 3.12
CA LEU A 332 21.13 0.75 3.13
C LEU A 332 21.46 1.28 1.73
N SER A 333 21.45 0.41 0.71
CA SER A 333 21.65 0.83 -0.68
C SER A 333 20.56 1.83 -1.11
N PHE A 334 19.30 1.54 -0.77
CA PHE A 334 18.18 2.44 -1.05
C PHE A 334 18.29 3.76 -0.26
N MET A 335 18.65 3.70 1.02
CA MET A 335 18.89 4.89 1.84
C MET A 335 20.01 5.76 1.26
N ARG A 336 21.09 5.16 0.76
CA ARG A 336 22.15 5.89 0.07
C ARG A 336 21.66 6.56 -1.21
N TRP A 337 20.84 5.85 -1.99
CA TRP A 337 20.25 6.38 -3.22
C TRP A 337 19.32 7.58 -2.97
N ILE A 338 18.50 7.53 -1.90
CA ILE A 338 17.63 8.67 -1.53
C ILE A 338 18.42 9.85 -0.93
N GLY A 339 19.70 9.66 -0.59
CA GLY A 339 20.59 10.69 -0.05
C GLY A 339 20.80 10.64 1.46
N ILE A 340 20.44 9.53 2.13
CA ILE A 340 20.74 9.29 3.54
C ILE A 340 22.06 8.49 3.62
N SER A 341 23.13 9.16 4.05
CA SER A 341 24.45 8.55 4.18
C SER A 341 24.57 7.76 5.49
N VAL A 342 24.21 6.47 5.44
CA VAL A 342 24.46 5.51 6.53
C VAL A 342 25.31 4.37 6.01
N ASP A 343 26.29 3.97 6.80
CA ASP A 343 27.06 2.76 6.56
C ASP A 343 27.26 1.95 7.84
N PHE A 344 27.30 0.63 7.68
CA PHE A 344 27.48 -0.33 8.77
C PHE A 344 28.94 -0.79 8.88
N VAL A 345 29.88 0.00 8.34
CA VAL A 345 31.30 -0.32 8.41
C VAL A 345 31.75 -0.21 9.86
N ASN A 346 32.27 -1.31 10.41
CA ASN A 346 32.77 -1.35 11.77
C ASN A 346 33.89 -0.31 11.94
N THR A 347 33.69 0.62 12.87
CA THR A 347 34.68 1.65 13.20
C THR A 347 35.15 1.39 14.61
N PRO A 348 36.47 1.24 14.83
CA PRO A 348 36.99 0.99 16.16
C PRO A 348 36.52 2.11 17.08
N TYR A 349 35.88 1.71 18.18
CA TYR A 349 35.43 2.62 19.21
C TYR A 349 36.63 3.00 20.07
N THR A 350 37.09 4.24 20.00
CA THR A 350 38.30 4.67 20.70
C THR A 350 37.94 5.00 22.15
N ARG A 351 38.34 4.13 23.09
CA ARG A 351 38.24 4.39 24.54
C ARG A 351 39.62 4.65 25.11
N ALA A 352 39.77 5.80 25.77
CA ALA A 352 40.94 6.12 26.58
C ALA A 352 40.62 5.86 28.07
N LEU A 353 40.26 4.62 28.41
CA LEU A 353 39.92 4.25 29.79
C LEU A 353 41.01 3.34 30.38
N THR A 354 41.63 3.80 31.46
CA THR A 354 42.41 2.94 32.37
C THR A 354 41.48 2.46 33.47
N LEU A 355 40.46 1.68 33.10
CA LEU A 355 39.47 1.16 34.03
C LEU A 355 39.93 -0.20 34.57
N HIS A 356 39.68 -0.46 35.86
CA HIS A 356 39.71 -1.80 36.46
C HIS A 356 38.26 -2.27 36.71
N PRO A 357 37.62 -2.95 35.74
CA PRO A 357 36.19 -3.28 35.81
C PRO A 357 35.81 -4.16 37.01
N GLU A 358 36.75 -4.96 37.50
CA GLU A 358 36.56 -5.92 38.60
C GLU A 358 36.22 -5.23 39.94
N LYS A 359 36.60 -3.96 40.10
CA LYS A 359 36.29 -3.14 41.29
C LYS A 359 34.79 -2.81 41.38
N TYR A 360 34.11 -2.77 40.24
CA TYR A 360 32.76 -2.20 40.12
C TYR A 360 31.69 -3.26 39.83
N VAL A 361 32.07 -4.35 39.15
CA VAL A 361 31.11 -5.32 38.62
C VAL A 361 31.63 -6.75 38.78
N ASN A 362 30.74 -7.67 39.17
CA ASN A 362 31.03 -9.10 39.10
C ASN A 362 30.88 -9.59 37.65
N ILE A 363 31.98 -9.57 36.91
CA ILE A 363 32.02 -9.94 35.48
C ILE A 363 31.52 -11.37 35.27
N GLN A 364 31.96 -12.32 36.10
CA GLN A 364 31.59 -13.74 35.98
C GLN A 364 30.08 -13.96 36.14
N TYR A 365 29.45 -13.23 37.06
CA TYR A 365 28.00 -13.28 37.23
C TYR A 365 27.30 -12.85 35.94
N PHE A 366 27.67 -11.71 35.35
CA PHE A 366 27.07 -11.22 34.11
C PHE A 366 27.36 -12.11 32.90
N GLU A 367 28.57 -12.62 32.76
CA GLU A 367 28.91 -13.54 31.67
C GLU A 367 28.12 -14.85 31.77
N SER A 368 27.89 -15.36 32.99
CA SER A 368 27.07 -16.54 33.24
C SER A 368 25.56 -16.29 33.01
N LEU A 369 25.06 -15.14 33.47
CA LEU A 369 23.66 -14.74 33.33
C LEU A 369 23.29 -14.53 31.85
N LEU A 370 24.18 -13.93 31.08
CA LEU A 370 23.97 -13.58 29.68
C LEU A 370 24.45 -14.68 28.72
N ASN A 371 25.16 -15.70 29.23
CA ASN A 371 25.83 -16.73 28.43
C ASN A 371 26.69 -16.13 27.30
N TYR A 372 27.49 -15.12 27.64
CA TYR A 372 28.30 -14.33 26.71
C TYR A 372 29.60 -13.87 27.39
N SER A 373 30.69 -13.76 26.63
CA SER A 373 31.95 -13.20 27.14
C SER A 373 32.28 -11.85 26.50
N PHE A 374 32.54 -10.85 27.34
CA PHE A 374 32.75 -9.47 26.90
C PHE A 374 34.15 -9.28 26.35
N ARG A 375 34.24 -8.73 25.12
CA ARG A 375 35.52 -8.30 24.54
C ARG A 375 36.09 -7.05 25.22
N ASP A 376 35.19 -6.16 25.63
CA ASP A 376 35.52 -4.94 26.36
C ASP A 376 34.54 -4.80 27.52
N VAL A 377 35.01 -5.13 28.73
CA VAL A 377 34.21 -5.10 29.96
C VAL A 377 33.89 -3.65 30.38
N SER A 378 34.63 -2.65 29.89
CA SER A 378 34.34 -1.25 30.21
C SER A 378 32.96 -0.81 29.71
N LEU A 379 32.44 -1.44 28.65
CA LEU A 379 31.08 -1.24 28.15
C LEU A 379 30.03 -1.72 29.15
N LEU A 380 30.29 -2.83 29.86
CA LEU A 380 29.40 -3.33 30.90
C LEU A 380 29.35 -2.35 32.08
N VAL A 381 30.51 -1.80 32.48
CA VAL A 381 30.57 -0.82 33.58
C VAL A 381 29.82 0.47 33.20
N GLU A 382 30.05 1.01 32.01
CA GLU A 382 29.29 2.15 31.48
C GLU A 382 27.79 1.84 31.46
N ALA A 383 27.44 0.61 31.07
CA ALA A 383 26.06 0.21 30.93
C ALA A 383 25.28 0.19 32.25
N ILE A 384 25.95 -0.14 33.34
CA ILE A 384 25.33 -0.19 34.66
C ILE A 384 25.62 1.07 35.50
N THR A 385 26.20 2.11 34.91
CA THR A 385 26.49 3.37 35.60
C THR A 385 25.45 4.44 35.30
N HIS A 386 24.69 4.84 36.32
CA HIS A 386 23.76 5.96 36.24
C HIS A 386 24.51 7.32 36.24
N GLY A 387 23.93 8.36 35.63
CA GLY A 387 24.54 9.70 35.56
C GLY A 387 24.86 10.33 36.93
N SER A 388 24.19 9.90 38.00
CA SER A 388 24.49 10.32 39.38
C SER A 388 25.76 9.69 39.98
N TYR A 389 26.34 8.69 39.32
CA TYR A 389 27.49 7.91 39.81
C TYR A 389 28.73 8.09 38.91
N MET A 390 28.81 9.21 38.18
CA MET A 390 29.98 9.53 37.38
C MET A 390 31.17 9.88 38.29
N LEU A 391 32.27 9.14 38.12
CA LEU A 391 33.52 9.30 38.84
C LEU A 391 34.63 9.70 37.85
N PRO A 392 35.77 10.26 38.30
CA PRO A 392 36.91 10.50 37.41
C PRO A 392 37.38 9.24 36.67
N GLU A 393 37.24 8.08 37.31
CA GLU A 393 37.56 6.75 36.76
C GLU A 393 36.47 6.21 35.81
N ILE A 394 35.23 6.72 35.91
CA ILE A 394 34.06 6.34 35.11
C ILE A 394 33.38 7.61 34.57
N PRO A 395 33.97 8.23 33.52
CA PRO A 395 33.49 9.50 32.99
C PRO A 395 32.25 9.38 32.10
N LYS A 396 31.81 8.15 31.77
CA LYS A 396 30.68 7.87 30.86
C LYS A 396 29.58 7.13 31.62
N CYS A 397 28.33 7.40 31.25
CA CYS A 397 27.14 6.76 31.81
C CYS A 397 26.32 6.07 30.71
N TYR A 398 25.34 5.29 31.15
CA TYR A 398 24.53 4.42 30.29
C TYR A 398 23.73 5.16 29.19
N GLN A 399 23.46 6.47 29.33
CA GLN A 399 22.56 7.25 28.46
C GLN A 399 22.87 7.15 26.96
N ARG A 400 24.16 7.12 26.61
CA ARG A 400 24.58 7.01 25.21
C ARG A 400 24.28 5.63 24.63
N LEU A 401 24.44 4.59 25.44
CA LEU A 401 24.13 3.20 25.05
C LEU A 401 22.61 2.98 25.05
N GLU A 402 21.87 3.68 25.92
CA GLU A 402 20.40 3.74 25.95
C GLU A 402 19.86 4.26 24.60
N PHE A 403 20.39 5.39 24.11
CA PHE A 403 20.06 5.93 22.80
C PHE A 403 20.19 4.90 21.65
N LEU A 404 21.24 4.08 21.68
CA LEU A 404 21.46 3.02 20.68
C LEU A 404 20.54 1.82 20.91
N GLY A 405 20.45 1.35 22.15
CA GLY A 405 19.65 0.19 22.56
C GLY A 405 18.20 0.35 22.16
N ASP A 406 17.60 1.49 22.45
CA ASP A 406 16.19 1.77 22.13
C ASP A 406 15.88 1.58 20.65
N ALA A 407 16.77 2.07 19.76
CA ALA A 407 16.59 1.92 18.33
C ALA A 407 16.81 0.47 17.85
N VAL A 408 17.79 -0.24 18.43
CA VAL A 408 18.06 -1.66 18.14
C VAL A 408 16.83 -2.52 18.46
N LEU A 409 16.21 -2.29 19.61
CA LEU A 409 15.14 -3.15 20.09
C LEU A 409 13.80 -2.84 19.44
N ASP A 410 13.52 -1.57 19.21
CA ASP A 410 12.39 -1.13 18.38
C ASP A 410 12.45 -1.81 17.00
N TYR A 411 13.63 -1.81 16.36
CA TYR A 411 13.87 -2.50 15.10
C TYR A 411 13.70 -4.03 15.22
N MET A 412 14.38 -4.68 16.15
CA MET A 412 14.34 -6.14 16.28
C MET A 412 12.96 -6.68 16.62
N ILE A 413 12.24 -6.02 17.53
CA ILE A 413 10.87 -6.41 17.90
C ILE A 413 9.95 -6.19 16.70
N THR A 414 10.07 -5.07 15.99
CA THR A 414 9.28 -4.80 14.78
C THR A 414 9.52 -5.87 13.71
N VAL A 415 10.78 -6.23 13.44
CA VAL A 415 11.14 -7.31 12.50
C VAL A 415 10.58 -8.65 12.97
N HIS A 416 10.68 -8.97 14.26
CA HIS A 416 10.15 -10.21 14.81
C HIS A 416 8.62 -10.30 14.65
N LEU A 417 7.89 -9.24 15.02
CA LEU A 417 6.43 -9.19 14.91
C LEU A 417 5.98 -9.24 13.44
N TYR A 418 6.66 -8.50 12.57
CA TYR A 418 6.38 -8.49 11.13
C TYR A 418 6.55 -9.90 10.51
N ASN A 419 7.62 -10.60 10.85
CA ASN A 419 7.89 -11.95 10.33
C ASN A 419 7.01 -13.03 10.95
N LYS A 420 6.68 -12.90 12.24
CA LYS A 420 5.88 -13.89 12.97
C LYS A 420 4.40 -13.84 12.60
N TYR A 421 3.88 -12.67 12.25
CA TYR A 421 2.46 -12.47 11.93
C TYR A 421 2.25 -11.89 10.52
N PRO A 422 2.52 -12.67 9.46
CA PRO A 422 2.32 -12.22 8.09
C PRO A 422 0.84 -11.91 7.82
N GLY A 423 0.56 -10.70 7.34
CA GLY A 423 -0.82 -10.25 7.04
C GLY A 423 -1.56 -9.63 8.22
N MET A 424 -0.88 -9.41 9.35
CA MET A 424 -1.40 -8.58 10.43
C MET A 424 -1.73 -7.16 9.94
N SER A 425 -2.81 -6.58 10.48
CA SER A 425 -3.14 -5.20 10.15
C SER A 425 -2.07 -4.24 10.68
N PRO A 426 -1.73 -3.16 9.97
CA PRO A 426 -0.74 -2.19 10.41
C PRO A 426 -1.04 -1.56 11.78
N GLY A 427 -2.33 -1.32 12.05
CA GLY A 427 -2.79 -0.86 13.37
C GLY A 427 -2.39 -1.84 14.47
N MET A 428 -2.70 -3.13 14.30
CA MET A 428 -2.32 -4.15 15.27
C MET A 428 -0.79 -4.30 15.41
N LEU A 429 -0.03 -4.15 14.33
CA LEU A 429 1.43 -4.18 14.39
C LEU A 429 1.97 -3.02 15.23
N THR A 430 1.38 -1.83 15.05
CA THR A 430 1.72 -0.64 15.85
C THR A 430 1.33 -0.84 17.32
N ASP A 431 0.14 -1.37 17.59
CA ASP A 431 -0.35 -1.64 18.94
C ASP A 431 0.53 -2.68 19.65
N LEU A 432 0.87 -3.78 18.99
CA LEU A 432 1.78 -4.79 19.53
C LEU A 432 3.19 -4.24 19.74
N ARG A 433 3.69 -3.41 18.83
CA ARG A 433 4.98 -2.73 18.98
C ARG A 433 4.95 -1.85 20.23
N SER A 434 3.95 -0.99 20.39
CA SER A 434 3.82 -0.12 21.57
C SER A 434 3.58 -0.90 22.87
N ALA A 435 2.90 -2.05 22.81
CA ALA A 435 2.70 -2.92 23.97
C ALA A 435 3.97 -3.71 24.35
N SER A 436 4.84 -4.01 23.38
CA SER A 436 6.07 -4.78 23.61
C SER A 436 7.27 -3.88 23.92
N VAL A 437 7.29 -2.68 23.35
CA VAL A 437 8.34 -1.66 23.51
C VAL A 437 7.82 -0.61 24.48
N ASN A 438 7.79 -0.96 25.76
CA ASN A 438 7.46 -0.02 26.81
C ASN A 438 8.36 -0.21 28.03
N ASN A 439 8.49 0.88 28.78
CA ASN A 439 9.33 0.99 29.96
C ASN A 439 8.98 -0.02 31.06
N ASP A 440 7.70 -0.35 31.19
CA ASP A 440 7.19 -1.20 32.26
C ASP A 440 7.59 -2.67 32.04
N CYS A 441 7.47 -3.17 30.81
CA CYS A 441 7.92 -4.50 30.40
C CYS A 441 9.43 -4.66 30.59
N TYR A 442 10.20 -3.60 30.30
CA TYR A 442 11.64 -3.60 30.53
C TYR A 442 11.97 -3.64 32.02
N ALA A 443 11.34 -2.79 32.83
CA ALA A 443 11.52 -2.78 34.28
C ALA A 443 11.21 -4.14 34.93
N GLN A 444 10.10 -4.77 34.57
CA GLN A 444 9.75 -6.11 35.05
C GLN A 444 10.81 -7.15 34.68
N SER A 445 11.38 -7.04 33.48
CA SER A 445 12.46 -7.93 33.04
C SER A 445 13.76 -7.70 33.83
N ALA A 446 14.07 -6.47 34.28
CA ALA A 446 15.25 -6.18 35.13
C ALA A 446 15.13 -6.87 36.46
N VAL A 447 13.96 -6.71 37.07
CA VAL A 447 13.68 -7.22 38.40
C VAL A 447 13.77 -8.74 38.38
N LYS A 448 13.15 -9.38 37.38
CA LYS A 448 13.21 -10.83 37.19
C LYS A 448 14.63 -11.37 36.98
N CYS A 449 15.50 -10.60 36.32
CA CYS A 449 16.91 -10.97 36.08
C CYS A 449 17.86 -10.44 37.16
N ASP A 450 17.35 -9.92 38.28
CA ASP A 450 18.14 -9.38 39.39
C ASP A 450 19.10 -8.22 39.04
N LEU A 451 18.94 -7.60 37.86
CA LEU A 451 19.83 -6.54 37.37
C LEU A 451 19.78 -5.28 38.23
N HIS A 452 18.64 -5.01 38.86
CA HIS A 452 18.43 -3.88 39.77
C HIS A 452 19.40 -3.86 40.96
N LYS A 453 19.98 -5.01 41.35
CA LYS A 453 20.96 -5.12 42.44
C LYS A 453 22.37 -4.65 42.06
N HIS A 454 22.64 -4.54 40.77
CA HIS A 454 23.97 -4.27 40.22
C HIS A 454 24.11 -2.84 39.65
N ILE A 455 23.08 -2.01 39.81
CA ILE A 455 23.06 -0.63 39.33
C ILE A 455 24.00 0.25 40.17
N LEU A 456 24.91 0.95 39.52
CA LEU A 456 25.74 1.95 40.15
C LEU A 456 25.03 3.31 40.10
N HIS A 457 24.46 3.73 41.23
CA HIS A 457 23.78 5.02 41.38
C HIS A 457 24.10 5.68 42.72
N GLY A 458 24.05 7.02 42.75
CA GLY A 458 24.21 7.85 43.96
C GLY A 458 22.94 8.66 44.30
N SER A 459 21.92 8.62 43.44
CA SER A 459 20.64 9.31 43.68
C SER A 459 19.74 8.54 44.65
N HIS A 460 19.27 9.23 45.68
CA HIS A 460 18.32 8.69 46.66
C HIS A 460 16.91 8.50 46.07
N ASP A 461 16.51 9.38 45.16
CA ASP A 461 15.18 9.30 44.52
C ASP A 461 15.11 8.11 43.57
N LEU A 462 16.18 7.87 42.81
CA LEU A 462 16.30 6.67 41.99
C LEU A 462 16.26 5.41 42.86
N HIS A 463 16.98 5.40 43.99
CA HIS A 463 16.95 4.26 44.92
C HIS A 463 15.52 3.94 45.39
N ARG A 464 14.77 4.98 45.80
CA ARG A 464 13.37 4.83 46.24
C ARG A 464 12.49 4.27 45.13
N ALA A 465 12.67 4.75 43.90
CA ALA A 465 11.92 4.25 42.74
C ALA A 465 12.21 2.76 42.49
N ILE A 466 13.48 2.35 42.53
CA ILE A 466 13.88 0.94 42.36
C ILE A 466 13.20 0.05 43.40
N VAL A 467 13.29 0.43 44.69
CA VAL A 467 12.70 -0.35 45.79
C VAL A 467 11.18 -0.46 45.65
N THR A 468 10.52 0.61 45.23
CA THR A 468 9.07 0.63 45.00
C THR A 468 8.68 -0.34 43.89
N THR A 469 9.36 -0.29 42.74
CA THR A 469 9.10 -1.17 41.60
C THR A 469 9.33 -2.65 41.94
N VAL A 470 10.39 -2.96 42.70
CA VAL A 470 10.65 -4.35 43.15
C VAL A 470 9.53 -4.85 44.05
N HIS A 471 9.09 -4.03 45.00
CA HIS A 471 8.01 -4.40 45.91
C HIS A 471 6.67 -4.59 45.18
N GLU A 472 6.34 -3.74 44.21
CA GLU A 472 5.15 -3.90 43.36
C GLU A 472 5.23 -5.17 42.50
N PHE A 473 6.42 -5.50 41.97
CA PHE A 473 6.64 -6.73 41.22
C PHE A 473 6.45 -7.99 42.07
N ASP A 474 6.97 -8.02 43.29
CA ASP A 474 6.78 -9.14 44.21
C ASP A 474 5.28 -9.37 44.52
N GLN A 475 4.51 -8.29 44.67
CA GLN A 475 3.05 -8.36 44.84
C GLN A 475 2.31 -8.86 43.59
N LEU A 476 2.77 -8.49 42.39
CA LEU A 476 2.22 -8.99 41.11
C LEU A 476 2.55 -10.46 40.89
N SER A 477 3.75 -10.92 41.27
CA SER A 477 4.16 -12.33 41.13
C SER A 477 3.30 -13.31 41.95
N LEU A 478 2.66 -12.81 43.02
CA LEU A 478 1.73 -13.55 43.87
C LEU A 478 0.32 -13.69 43.27
N LYS A 479 0.00 -12.93 42.20
CA LYS A 479 -1.26 -13.03 41.44
C LYS A 479 -0.96 -13.38 39.98
N THR A 480 -1.09 -14.67 39.65
CA THR A 480 -1.06 -15.31 38.31
C THR A 480 -0.85 -14.41 37.08
N THR A 481 0.23 -14.67 36.34
CA THR A 481 0.65 -13.93 35.14
C THR A 481 0.10 -14.53 33.83
N PHE A 482 -0.96 -13.95 33.27
CA PHE A 482 -1.17 -13.88 31.83
C PHE A 482 -1.30 -12.40 31.46
N GLY A 483 -0.28 -11.88 30.76
CA GLY A 483 -0.10 -10.45 30.50
C GLY A 483 -1.04 -9.89 29.44
N TRP A 484 -2.29 -9.62 29.83
CA TRP A 484 -3.23 -8.82 29.04
C TRP A 484 -4.09 -7.86 29.89
N GLU A 485 -3.98 -7.90 31.21
CA GLU A 485 -4.79 -7.07 32.11
C GLU A 485 -3.92 -6.47 33.22
N SER A 486 -3.42 -5.25 32.99
CA SER A 486 -3.05 -4.37 34.10
C SER A 486 -3.18 -2.92 33.66
N GLU A 487 -4.30 -2.30 34.03
CA GLU A 487 -4.52 -0.85 34.00
C GLU A 487 -3.71 -0.14 35.11
N THR A 488 -2.39 -0.36 35.14
CA THR A 488 -1.48 0.38 36.02
C THR A 488 -0.51 1.14 35.14
N SER A 489 -0.90 2.35 34.75
CA SER A 489 0.01 3.30 34.10
C SER A 489 1.04 3.76 35.14
N PHE A 490 2.29 3.37 34.97
CA PHE A 490 3.40 3.99 35.67
C PHE A 490 3.54 5.45 35.21
N PRO A 491 3.91 6.39 36.09
CA PRO A 491 3.86 7.81 35.78
C PRO A 491 4.76 8.14 34.59
N LYS A 492 4.17 8.78 33.58
CA LYS A 492 4.90 9.50 32.54
C LYS A 492 5.54 10.74 33.18
N VAL A 493 6.85 10.88 32.95
CA VAL A 493 7.67 12.11 32.94
C VAL A 493 8.90 12.07 33.91
N SER A 494 10.06 11.97 33.25
CA SER A 494 11.36 12.64 33.47
C SER A 494 12.36 12.28 34.59
N GLU A 495 12.15 11.29 35.45
CA GLU A 495 13.21 10.91 36.43
C GLU A 495 13.51 9.41 36.50
N CYS A 496 12.87 8.60 35.64
CA CYS A 496 13.07 7.16 35.61
C CYS A 496 14.01 6.73 34.48
N SER A 497 15.27 7.15 34.59
CA SER A 497 16.45 6.57 33.95
C SER A 497 16.65 5.06 34.22
N PHE A 498 15.73 4.44 34.97
CA PHE A 498 15.69 3.04 35.35
C PHE A 498 15.17 2.10 34.25
N CYS A 499 14.41 2.59 33.26
CA CYS A 499 13.74 1.71 32.29
C CYS A 499 14.63 1.24 31.13
N ASN A 500 15.70 1.99 30.81
CA ASN A 500 16.66 1.61 29.77
C ASN A 500 17.79 0.70 30.27
N PHE A 501 17.74 0.32 31.54
CA PHE A 501 18.76 -0.46 32.24
C PHE A 501 18.86 -1.92 31.80
N ILE A 502 17.78 -2.50 31.27
CA ILE A 502 17.73 -3.91 30.80
C ILE A 502 18.11 -4.02 29.34
N LEU A 503 17.78 -2.98 28.58
CA LEU A 503 18.05 -2.96 27.17
C LEU A 503 19.50 -2.68 26.87
N LEU A 504 20.28 -2.04 27.74
CA LEU A 504 21.73 -2.07 27.60
C LEU A 504 22.31 -3.47 27.78
N ALA A 505 21.83 -4.25 28.75
CA ALA A 505 22.27 -5.62 28.96
C ALA A 505 21.87 -6.55 27.79
N CYS A 506 20.70 -6.31 27.17
CA CYS A 506 20.21 -7.07 26.00
C CYS A 506 20.67 -6.53 24.63
N SER A 507 20.98 -5.24 24.49
CA SER A 507 21.50 -4.66 23.25
C SER A 507 23.00 -4.90 23.10
N LEU A 508 23.74 -5.04 24.20
CA LEU A 508 25.08 -5.64 24.20
C LEU A 508 25.07 -7.09 23.65
N LEU A 509 24.00 -7.85 23.89
CA LEU A 509 23.85 -9.23 23.40
C LEU A 509 23.58 -9.33 21.89
N PHE A 510 22.86 -8.39 21.29
CA PHE A 510 22.50 -8.49 19.86
C PHE A 510 23.43 -7.73 18.92
N VAL A 511 23.94 -6.57 19.31
CA VAL A 511 24.87 -5.78 18.48
C VAL A 511 26.19 -6.52 18.28
N TRP A 512 26.65 -7.33 19.25
CA TRP A 512 27.92 -8.05 19.08
C TRP A 512 27.80 -9.45 18.49
N GLY A 513 26.65 -10.13 18.64
CA GLY A 513 26.41 -11.43 17.99
C GLY A 513 26.34 -11.34 16.46
N TYR A 514 25.89 -10.21 15.92
CA TYR A 514 25.79 -9.99 14.47
C TYR A 514 27.11 -9.54 13.81
N TYR A 515 28.03 -8.94 14.58
CA TYR A 515 29.32 -8.44 14.10
C TYR A 515 30.52 -9.34 14.42
N CYS A 516 30.30 -10.49 15.06
CA CYS A 516 31.35 -11.45 15.46
C CYS A 516 31.11 -12.87 14.96
N LYS A 517 30.52 -13.00 13.76
CA LYS A 517 30.70 -14.16 12.89
C LYS A 517 31.54 -13.78 11.68
#